data_AF-A1CJ16-F1
#
_entry.id   AF-A1CJ16-F1
#
_cell.length_a   1.000
_cell.length_b   1.000
_cell.length_c   1.000
_cell.angle_alpha   90.00
_cell.angle_beta   90.00
_cell.angle_gamma   90.00
#
_symmetry.space_group_name_H-M   'P 1'
#
loop_
_entity.id
_entity.type
_entity.pdbx_description
1 polymer ?
#
loop_
_entity_poly.entity_id
_entity_poly.type
_entity_poly.pdbx_seq_one_letter_code
_entity_poly.pdbx_strand_id
1 'polypeptide(L)'
;MYTAFCSRRGFPSHVIKLDVQDGPSEDRLSEAVIEIDAGGAYDLLRTESGVHRVQRVPATETKGRTHTSAVSVMVLPSFPDTATGAEGALNFDDPNSDYYIDPQEVRTEKMRASGAGGQHVNKTESAIRLTHIPTGTVVSMQDSRSQHANRKKAWQVLRAKLAEARQESREQELVELRRGVLGGVARMGRGDKIRTYNYGQSRCTDHRSGITVHNLDDILGGGQGLDTVMDSVRTWLADQEIAAMSIEKSA
;
A
#
# COMPACT_ATOMS: atom_id res chain seq x y z
N MET A 1 21.85 -1.86 -0.24
CA MET A 1 21.34 -3.20 -0.59
C MET A 1 20.19 -3.13 -1.59
N TYR A 2 18.94 -2.89 -1.20
CA TYR A 2 17.80 -2.99 -2.12
C TYR A 2 17.80 -1.98 -3.27
N THR A 3 18.21 -0.73 -3.02
CA THR A 3 18.38 0.28 -4.08
C THR A 3 19.42 -0.14 -5.12
N ALA A 4 20.56 -0.70 -4.67
CA ALA A 4 21.61 -1.21 -5.54
C ALA A 4 21.15 -2.46 -6.33
N PHE A 5 20.40 -3.36 -5.69
CA PHE A 5 19.76 -4.50 -6.34
C PHE A 5 18.81 -4.03 -7.46
N CYS A 6 17.95 -3.05 -7.18
CA CYS A 6 17.03 -2.49 -8.16
C CYS A 6 17.78 -1.84 -9.32
N SER A 7 18.78 -1.02 -9.03
CA SER A 7 19.63 -0.38 -10.04
C SER A 7 20.31 -1.40 -10.96
N ARG A 8 20.87 -2.48 -10.42
CA ARG A 8 21.50 -3.56 -11.21
C ARG A 8 20.51 -4.28 -12.12
N ARG A 9 19.26 -4.47 -11.68
CA ARG A 9 18.19 -5.10 -12.46
C ARG A 9 17.44 -4.13 -13.38
N GLY A 10 17.78 -2.85 -13.38
CA GLY A 10 17.08 -1.83 -14.15
C GLY A 10 15.67 -1.52 -13.63
N PHE A 11 15.39 -1.81 -12.35
CA PHE A 11 14.12 -1.46 -11.73
C PHE A 11 14.19 -0.01 -11.23
N PRO A 12 13.34 0.91 -11.74
CA PRO A 12 13.28 2.27 -11.23
C PRO A 12 12.76 2.22 -9.79
N SER A 13 13.51 2.85 -8.89
CA SER A 13 13.19 2.90 -7.46
C SER A 13 13.18 4.35 -6.97
N HIS A 14 12.10 4.74 -6.30
CA HIS A 14 11.89 6.08 -5.76
C HIS A 14 11.80 6.02 -4.23
N VAL A 15 12.61 6.81 -3.54
CA VAL A 15 12.50 6.92 -2.07
C VAL A 15 11.38 7.90 -1.76
N ILE A 16 10.28 7.40 -1.21
CA ILE A 16 9.11 8.21 -0.83
C ILE A 16 9.33 8.88 0.53
N LYS A 17 9.87 8.11 1.47
CA LYS A 17 10.08 8.57 2.85
C LYS A 17 11.42 8.08 3.36
N LEU A 18 12.15 8.95 4.05
CA LEU A 18 13.38 8.63 4.75
C LEU A 18 13.37 9.42 6.06
N ASP A 19 13.15 8.72 7.18
CA ASP A 19 13.18 9.29 8.52
C ASP A 19 14.52 8.99 9.17
N VAL A 20 15.30 10.04 9.42
CA VAL A 20 16.63 9.97 10.03
C VAL A 20 16.55 10.67 11.37
N GLN A 21 16.92 9.95 12.44
CA GLN A 21 16.93 10.51 13.79
C GLN A 21 18.30 11.05 14.15
N ASP A 22 18.32 12.20 14.82
CA ASP A 22 19.53 12.76 15.42
C ASP A 22 20.08 11.81 16.50
N GLY A 23 21.38 11.50 16.42
CA GLY A 23 22.05 10.59 17.34
C GLY A 23 23.57 10.55 17.11
N PRO A 24 24.32 9.79 17.94
CA PRO A 24 25.79 9.76 17.90
C PRO A 24 26.38 9.13 16.63
N SER A 25 25.55 8.57 15.74
CA SER A 25 25.93 8.09 14.42
C SER A 25 25.08 8.84 13.38
N GLU A 26 25.73 9.50 12.42
CA GLU A 26 25.10 10.42 11.45
C GLU A 26 24.07 9.74 10.52
N ASP A 27 23.98 8.40 10.50
CA ASP A 27 23.15 7.63 9.57
C ASP A 27 22.07 6.75 10.25
N ARG A 28 21.45 7.21 11.35
CA ARG A 28 20.41 6.43 12.02
C ARG A 28 19.06 6.55 11.33
N LEU A 29 18.80 5.62 10.41
CA LEU A 29 17.51 5.44 9.77
C LEU A 29 16.50 4.75 10.70
N SER A 30 15.39 5.40 11.03
CA SER A 30 14.27 4.82 11.80
C SER A 30 13.23 4.15 10.89
N GLU A 31 12.89 4.81 9.79
CA GLU A 31 11.91 4.34 8.81
C GLU A 31 12.34 4.76 7.40
N ALA A 32 12.18 3.89 6.42
CA ALA A 32 12.26 4.24 5.01
C ALA A 32 11.16 3.55 4.21
N VAL A 33 10.64 4.27 3.22
CA VAL A 33 9.68 3.77 2.25
C VAL A 33 10.26 3.98 0.86
N ILE A 34 10.35 2.88 0.11
CA ILE A 34 10.88 2.86 -1.26
C ILE A 34 9.79 2.25 -2.15
N GLU A 35 9.43 2.97 -3.19
CA GLU A 35 8.58 2.50 -4.27
C GLU A 35 9.44 1.97 -5.42
N ILE A 36 8.99 0.88 -6.03
CA ILE A 36 9.72 0.18 -7.09
C ILE A 36 8.71 -0.09 -8.20
N ASP A 37 8.86 0.62 -9.32
CA ASP A 37 7.96 0.56 -10.46
C ASP A 37 8.52 -0.37 -11.54
N ALA A 38 8.39 -1.67 -11.32
CA ALA A 38 8.80 -2.66 -12.30
C ALA A 38 7.90 -3.89 -12.30
N GLY A 39 7.58 -4.38 -13.50
CA GLY A 39 6.84 -5.62 -13.68
C GLY A 39 7.56 -6.80 -13.00
N GLY A 40 6.84 -7.55 -12.17
CA GLY A 40 7.39 -8.68 -11.43
C GLY A 40 8.27 -8.32 -10.22
N ALA A 41 8.45 -7.03 -9.89
CA ALA A 41 9.24 -6.63 -8.73
C ALA A 41 8.67 -7.15 -7.41
N TYR A 42 7.33 -7.17 -7.28
CA TYR A 42 6.67 -7.68 -6.07
C TYR A 42 6.97 -9.16 -5.80
N ASP A 43 6.93 -10.02 -6.82
CA ASP A 43 7.18 -11.46 -6.64
C ASP A 43 8.64 -11.75 -6.23
N LEU A 44 9.58 -10.92 -6.68
CA LEU A 44 10.97 -11.00 -6.24
C LEU A 44 11.12 -10.51 -4.78
N LEU A 45 10.60 -9.32 -4.50
CA LEU A 45 10.86 -8.63 -3.24
C LEU A 45 9.99 -9.15 -2.09
N ARG A 46 8.83 -9.79 -2.34
CA ARG A 46 8.02 -10.40 -1.28
C ARG A 46 8.81 -11.42 -0.46
N THR A 47 9.85 -12.01 -1.04
CA THR A 47 10.78 -12.92 -0.36
C THR A 47 11.56 -12.24 0.78
N GLU A 48 11.67 -10.91 0.77
CA GLU A 48 12.36 -10.11 1.78
C GLU A 48 11.44 -9.70 2.95
N SER A 49 10.14 -9.96 2.88
CA SER A 49 9.22 -9.57 3.96
C SER A 49 9.49 -10.39 5.23
N GLY A 50 9.81 -9.71 6.33
CA GLY A 50 10.08 -10.33 7.64
C GLY A 50 11.17 -9.63 8.46
N VAL A 51 11.63 -10.31 9.52
CA VAL A 51 12.66 -9.79 10.43
C VAL A 51 14.07 -10.22 10.00
N HIS A 52 14.91 -9.23 9.74
CA HIS A 52 16.31 -9.38 9.35
C HIS A 52 17.21 -9.11 10.56
N ARG A 53 17.99 -10.11 10.95
CA ARG A 53 18.91 -10.02 12.09
C ARG A 53 20.33 -9.70 11.62
N VAL A 54 21.03 -8.81 12.30
CA VAL A 54 22.45 -8.52 12.05
C VAL A 54 23.28 -8.80 13.30
N GLN A 55 24.44 -9.43 13.12
CA GLN A 55 25.45 -9.69 14.14
C GLN A 55 26.75 -9.03 13.72
N ARG A 56 27.12 -7.95 14.42
CA ARG A 56 28.33 -7.16 14.15
C ARG A 56 28.87 -6.49 15.40
N VAL A 57 30.10 -5.99 15.34
CA VAL A 57 30.59 -5.00 16.31
C VAL A 57 30.06 -3.63 15.87
N PRO A 58 29.18 -2.96 16.64
CA PRO A 58 28.66 -1.64 16.27
C PRO A 58 29.75 -0.57 16.29
N ALA A 59 29.60 0.47 15.47
CA ALA A 59 30.52 1.62 15.48
C ALA A 59 30.55 2.34 16.84
N THR A 60 29.47 2.25 17.62
CA THR A 60 29.36 2.85 18.96
C THR A 60 29.95 1.98 20.08
N GLU A 61 30.51 0.81 19.78
CA GLU A 61 31.03 -0.14 20.77
C GLU A 61 32.56 -0.08 20.88
N THR A 62 33.08 0.23 22.06
CA THR A 62 34.53 0.42 22.28
C THR A 62 35.27 -0.88 22.59
N LYS A 63 34.60 -1.91 23.14
CA LYS A 63 35.25 -3.15 23.61
C LYS A 63 35.32 -4.25 22.55
N GLY A 64 34.90 -3.98 21.31
CA GLY A 64 34.91 -4.97 20.23
C GLY A 64 33.90 -6.11 20.43
N ARG A 65 32.91 -5.97 21.32
CA ARG A 65 31.91 -7.02 21.56
C ARG A 65 30.93 -7.08 20.39
N THR A 66 30.63 -8.28 19.93
CA THR A 66 29.59 -8.49 18.90
C THR A 66 28.21 -8.29 19.51
N HIS A 67 27.43 -7.39 18.92
CA HIS A 67 26.03 -7.15 19.27
C HIS A 67 25.10 -7.74 18.21
N THR A 68 23.88 -8.07 18.63
CA THR A 68 22.83 -8.55 17.74
C THR A 68 21.72 -7.52 17.67
N SER A 69 21.43 -7.03 16.47
CA SER A 69 20.33 -6.12 16.17
C SER A 69 19.35 -6.76 15.19
N ALA A 70 18.16 -6.20 15.05
CA ALA A 70 17.15 -6.64 14.11
C ALA A 70 16.48 -5.45 13.44
N VAL A 71 16.07 -5.62 12.19
CA VAL A 71 15.26 -4.68 11.40
C VAL A 71 14.12 -5.45 10.74
N SER A 72 12.97 -4.82 10.64
CA SER A 72 11.81 -5.39 9.95
C SER A 72 11.72 -4.82 8.55
N VAL A 73 11.53 -5.69 7.56
CA VAL A 73 11.31 -5.33 6.16
C VAL A 73 9.90 -5.74 5.79
N MET A 74 9.17 -4.84 5.14
CA MET A 74 7.81 -5.08 4.68
C MET A 74 7.72 -4.75 3.21
N VAL A 75 7.08 -5.64 2.45
CA VAL A 75 6.89 -5.48 1.01
C VAL A 75 5.40 -5.60 0.73
N LEU A 76 4.82 -4.51 0.23
CA LEU A 76 3.42 -4.42 -0.14
C LEU A 76 3.33 -4.32 -1.67
N PRO A 77 2.31 -4.93 -2.30
CA PRO A 77 2.06 -4.67 -3.71
C PRO A 77 1.65 -3.20 -3.86
N SER A 78 2.27 -2.49 -4.80
CA SER A 78 1.75 -1.21 -5.26
C SER A 78 0.78 -1.50 -6.39
N PHE A 79 -0.47 -1.08 -6.23
CA PHE A 79 -1.40 -1.05 -7.32
C PHE A 79 -1.23 0.31 -7.97
N PRO A 80 -0.91 0.38 -9.28
CA PRO A 80 -0.87 1.67 -9.94
C PRO A 80 -2.22 2.34 -9.71
N ASP A 81 -2.19 3.58 -9.25
CA ASP A 81 -3.36 4.43 -9.29
C ASP A 81 -3.71 4.60 -10.77
N THR A 82 -4.51 3.68 -11.32
CA THR A 82 -5.14 3.87 -12.62
C THR A 82 -6.09 5.08 -12.61
N ALA A 83 -6.23 5.78 -11.48
CA ALA A 83 -6.98 7.01 -11.31
C ALA A 83 -6.12 8.29 -11.13
N THR A 84 -4.78 8.21 -10.94
CA THR A 84 -3.93 9.40 -10.68
C THR A 84 -2.87 9.65 -11.76
N GLY A 85 -3.21 9.38 -13.02
CA GLY A 85 -2.65 10.20 -14.08
C GLY A 85 -3.01 11.66 -13.79
N ALA A 86 -2.02 12.49 -13.50
CA ALA A 86 -2.16 13.90 -13.10
C ALA A 86 -2.86 14.81 -14.15
N GLU A 87 -3.39 14.25 -15.24
CA GLU A 87 -4.25 14.92 -16.23
C GLU A 87 -5.74 14.47 -16.16
N GLY A 88 -6.10 13.48 -15.32
CA GLY A 88 -7.47 12.95 -15.17
C GLY A 88 -8.31 13.54 -14.03
N ALA A 89 -7.74 14.50 -13.28
CA ALA A 89 -8.20 14.89 -11.94
C ALA A 89 -9.62 15.50 -11.81
N LEU A 90 -10.36 15.74 -12.90
CA LEU A 90 -11.76 16.21 -12.86
C LEU A 90 -12.58 15.72 -14.08
N ASN A 91 -12.22 14.58 -14.67
CA ASN A 91 -12.93 14.12 -15.86
C ASN A 91 -14.20 13.35 -15.48
N PHE A 92 -15.36 13.98 -15.68
CA PHE A 92 -16.66 13.38 -15.39
C PHE A 92 -17.15 12.39 -16.45
N ASP A 93 -16.45 12.30 -17.58
CA ASP A 93 -16.83 11.50 -18.74
C ASP A 93 -15.92 10.28 -18.92
N ASP A 94 -14.88 10.12 -18.10
CA ASP A 94 -13.97 8.96 -18.13
C ASP A 94 -14.43 7.86 -17.16
N PRO A 95 -14.85 6.68 -17.65
CA PRO A 95 -15.27 5.56 -16.80
C PRO A 95 -14.25 5.12 -15.74
N ASN A 96 -12.97 5.40 -15.93
CA ASN A 96 -11.89 5.04 -14.99
C ASN A 96 -11.62 6.12 -13.94
N SER A 97 -12.29 7.27 -14.00
CA SER A 97 -12.14 8.34 -13.01
C SER A 97 -12.93 8.05 -11.74
N ASP A 98 -12.34 8.38 -10.59
CA ASP A 98 -13.02 8.33 -9.29
C ASP A 98 -14.29 9.21 -9.24
N TYR A 99 -14.41 10.20 -10.13
CA TYR A 99 -15.55 11.11 -10.23
C TYR A 99 -16.63 10.67 -11.22
N TYR A 100 -16.39 9.60 -11.99
CA TYR A 100 -17.37 9.05 -12.90
C TYR A 100 -18.46 8.30 -12.15
N ILE A 101 -19.69 8.55 -12.59
CA ILE A 101 -20.90 7.90 -12.12
C ILE A 101 -21.76 7.68 -13.36
N ASP A 102 -22.16 6.44 -13.63
CA ASP A 102 -23.12 6.16 -14.67
C ASP A 102 -24.48 6.82 -14.30
N PRO A 103 -25.01 7.72 -15.13
CA PRO A 103 -26.33 8.31 -14.90
C PRO A 103 -27.46 7.28 -14.70
N GLN A 104 -27.32 6.05 -15.24
CA GLN A 104 -28.30 4.97 -15.07
C GLN A 104 -28.35 4.42 -13.64
N GLU A 105 -27.26 4.56 -12.88
CA GLU A 105 -27.16 4.10 -11.48
C GLU A 105 -27.74 5.12 -10.49
N VAL A 106 -28.14 6.31 -10.96
CA VAL A 106 -28.65 7.39 -10.11
C VAL A 106 -30.13 7.63 -10.35
N ARG A 107 -30.92 7.31 -9.33
CA ARG A 107 -32.34 7.66 -9.30
C ARG A 107 -32.50 9.13 -8.95
N THR A 108 -33.14 9.89 -9.84
CA THR A 108 -33.48 11.30 -9.62
C THR A 108 -34.94 11.47 -9.24
N GLU A 109 -35.19 12.04 -8.07
CA GLU A 109 -36.52 12.39 -7.58
C GLU A 109 -36.70 13.91 -7.48
N LYS A 110 -37.88 14.37 -7.89
CA LYS A 110 -38.29 15.78 -7.76
C LYS A 110 -39.20 15.90 -6.54
N MET A 111 -38.96 16.89 -5.70
CA MET A 111 -39.73 17.12 -4.49
C MET A 111 -40.04 18.60 -4.31
N ARG A 112 -41.06 18.89 -3.49
CA ARG A 112 -41.33 20.25 -3.02
C ARG A 112 -40.24 20.66 -2.04
N ALA A 113 -39.78 21.90 -2.14
CA ALA A 113 -38.82 22.44 -1.18
C ALA A 113 -39.48 22.57 0.21
N SER A 114 -38.72 22.31 1.26
CA SER A 114 -39.19 22.44 2.65
C SER A 114 -38.72 23.77 3.23
N GLY A 115 -39.61 24.56 3.84
CA GLY A 115 -39.22 25.77 4.58
C GLY A 115 -40.26 26.89 4.56
N ALA A 116 -39.95 28.00 5.25
CA ALA A 116 -40.78 29.21 5.27
C ALA A 116 -40.77 29.87 3.88
N GLY A 117 -41.79 29.61 3.07
CA GLY A 117 -41.91 30.13 1.72
C GLY A 117 -43.34 30.48 1.34
N GLY A 118 -43.50 31.40 0.39
CA GLY A 118 -44.82 31.79 -0.15
C GLY A 118 -45.41 30.73 -1.09
N GLN A 119 -46.46 31.09 -1.85
CA GLN A 119 -47.16 30.16 -2.77
C GLN A 119 -46.22 29.37 -3.70
N HIS A 120 -45.09 29.96 -4.11
CA HIS A 120 -44.11 29.33 -4.98
C HIS A 120 -43.44 28.09 -4.35
N VAL A 121 -43.21 28.07 -3.04
CA VAL A 121 -42.62 26.91 -2.35
C VAL A 121 -43.62 25.76 -2.21
N ASN A 122 -44.90 26.09 -2.05
CA ASN A 122 -45.96 25.09 -1.92
C ASN A 122 -46.36 24.43 -3.25
N LYS A 123 -46.27 25.18 -4.37
CA LYS A 123 -46.69 24.71 -5.69
C LYS A 123 -45.56 24.17 -6.56
N THR A 124 -44.34 24.69 -6.43
CA THR A 124 -43.23 24.36 -7.34
C THR A 124 -42.33 23.25 -6.80
N GLU A 125 -42.10 22.20 -7.59
CA GLU A 125 -41.21 21.09 -7.27
C GLU A 125 -39.75 21.41 -7.64
N SER A 126 -39.17 22.39 -6.94
CA SER A 126 -37.81 22.88 -7.20
C SER A 126 -36.70 22.07 -6.54
N ALA A 127 -37.00 21.30 -5.50
CA ALA A 127 -36.01 20.50 -4.78
C ALA A 127 -35.74 19.16 -5.48
N ILE A 128 -34.50 18.70 -5.43
CA ILE A 128 -34.06 17.45 -6.08
C ILE A 128 -33.42 16.55 -5.04
N ARG A 129 -33.75 15.26 -5.12
CA ARG A 129 -33.06 14.19 -4.42
C ARG A 129 -32.43 13.25 -5.45
N LEU A 130 -31.17 12.93 -5.26
CA LEU A 130 -30.43 11.94 -6.02
C LEU A 130 -30.10 10.76 -5.09
N THR A 131 -30.29 9.55 -5.59
CA THR A 131 -29.95 8.31 -4.89
C THR A 131 -29.09 7.45 -5.80
N HIS A 132 -27.85 7.19 -5.39
CA HIS A 132 -26.99 6.22 -6.05
C HIS A 132 -27.40 4.82 -5.61
N ILE A 133 -27.91 4.02 -6.54
CA ILE A 133 -28.52 2.70 -6.26
C ILE A 133 -27.49 1.70 -5.70
N PRO A 134 -26.27 1.57 -6.27
CA PRO A 134 -25.29 0.59 -5.80
C PRO A 134 -24.80 0.83 -4.36
N THR A 135 -24.52 2.09 -4.00
CA THR A 135 -23.97 2.43 -2.67
C THR A 135 -25.04 2.86 -1.66
N GLY A 136 -26.27 3.10 -2.11
CA GLY A 136 -27.35 3.66 -1.28
C GLY A 136 -27.13 5.13 -0.88
N THR A 137 -26.13 5.83 -1.42
CA THR A 137 -25.84 7.23 -1.04
C THR A 137 -26.94 8.16 -1.53
N VAL A 138 -27.53 8.93 -0.61
CA VAL A 138 -28.60 9.89 -0.91
C VAL A 138 -28.11 11.32 -0.71
N VAL A 139 -28.40 12.19 -1.67
CA VAL A 139 -28.12 13.63 -1.61
C VAL A 139 -29.37 14.40 -2.01
N SER A 140 -29.73 15.43 -1.24
CA SER A 140 -30.85 16.31 -1.57
C SER A 140 -30.40 17.76 -1.62
N MET A 141 -30.92 18.52 -2.59
CA MET A 141 -30.57 19.92 -2.79
C MET A 141 -31.80 20.80 -3.04
N GLN A 142 -31.87 21.92 -2.31
CA GLN A 142 -33.00 22.87 -2.35
C GLN A 142 -32.61 24.35 -2.28
N ASP A 143 -31.31 24.68 -2.35
CA ASP A 143 -30.79 26.05 -2.19
C ASP A 143 -31.35 27.08 -3.17
N SER A 144 -31.60 26.66 -4.42
CA SER A 144 -32.06 27.56 -5.48
C SER A 144 -33.55 27.40 -5.75
N ARG A 145 -34.17 28.48 -6.22
CA ARG A 145 -35.54 28.44 -6.77
C ARG A 145 -35.61 27.65 -8.09
N SER A 146 -34.49 27.46 -8.78
CA SER A 146 -34.41 26.73 -10.04
C SER A 146 -34.09 25.25 -9.82
N GLN A 147 -34.96 24.39 -10.36
CA GLN A 147 -34.75 22.93 -10.38
C GLN A 147 -33.42 22.55 -11.05
N HIS A 148 -33.08 23.18 -12.18
CA HIS A 148 -31.87 22.83 -12.93
C HIS A 148 -30.60 23.17 -12.14
N ALA A 149 -30.61 24.29 -11.42
CA ALA A 149 -29.50 24.69 -10.55
C ALA A 149 -29.34 23.70 -9.38
N ASN A 150 -30.44 23.28 -8.76
CA ASN A 150 -30.42 22.26 -7.71
C ASN A 150 -29.95 20.90 -8.22
N ARG A 151 -30.31 20.52 -9.45
CA ARG A 151 -29.85 19.27 -10.09
C ARG A 151 -28.34 19.27 -10.23
N LYS A 152 -27.78 20.35 -10.80
CA LYS A 152 -26.34 20.48 -11.04
C LYS A 152 -25.56 20.41 -9.73
N LYS A 153 -26.01 21.13 -8.71
CA LYS A 153 -25.38 21.11 -7.38
C LYS A 153 -25.52 19.74 -6.69
N ALA A 154 -26.68 19.09 -6.78
CA ALA A 154 -26.88 17.76 -6.21
C ALA A 154 -25.93 16.73 -6.83
N TRP A 155 -25.72 16.79 -8.15
CA TRP A 155 -24.75 15.93 -8.85
C TRP A 155 -23.31 16.19 -8.41
N GLN A 156 -22.93 17.46 -8.25
CA GLN A 156 -21.59 17.82 -7.74
C GLN A 156 -21.35 17.24 -6.34
N VAL A 157 -22.33 17.37 -5.43
CA VAL A 157 -22.22 16.84 -4.07
C VAL A 157 -22.23 15.31 -4.06
N LEU A 158 -23.06 14.67 -4.90
CA LEU A 158 -23.09 13.21 -5.02
C LEU A 158 -21.75 12.66 -5.49
N ARG A 159 -21.14 13.28 -6.51
CA ARG A 159 -19.80 12.93 -7.01
C ARG A 159 -18.74 13.08 -5.94
N ALA A 160 -18.73 14.19 -5.22
CA ALA A 160 -17.78 14.43 -4.14
C ALA A 160 -17.89 13.36 -3.05
N LYS A 161 -19.10 13.04 -2.58
CA LYS A 161 -19.32 12.02 -1.54
C LYS A 161 -18.91 10.62 -1.97
N LEU A 162 -19.17 10.24 -3.22
CA LEU A 162 -18.80 8.92 -3.73
C LEU A 162 -17.29 8.80 -3.94
N ALA A 163 -16.63 9.86 -4.43
CA ALA A 163 -15.19 9.90 -4.55
C ALA A 163 -14.52 9.78 -3.16
N GLU A 164 -15.01 10.52 -2.17
CA GLU A 164 -14.53 10.44 -0.78
C GLU A 164 -14.71 9.03 -0.19
N ALA A 165 -15.88 8.41 -0.38
CA ALA A 165 -16.13 7.05 0.10
C ALA A 165 -15.25 5.99 -0.59
N ARG A 166 -15.00 6.13 -1.91
CA ARG A 166 -14.07 5.25 -2.64
C ARG A 166 -12.64 5.40 -2.14
N GLN A 167 -12.21 6.64 -1.91
CA GLN A 167 -10.89 6.93 -1.35
C GLN A 167 -10.74 6.33 0.05
N GLU A 168 -11.72 6.54 0.93
CA GLU A 168 -11.72 5.99 2.28
C GLU A 168 -11.68 4.45 2.27
N SER A 169 -12.46 3.79 1.40
CA SER A 169 -12.43 2.33 1.23
C SER A 169 -11.04 1.84 0.82
N ARG A 170 -10.39 2.50 -0.15
CA ARG A 170 -9.03 2.14 -0.58
C ARG A 170 -8.01 2.34 0.53
N GLU A 171 -8.11 3.44 1.28
CA GLU A 171 -7.25 3.70 2.43
C GLU A 171 -7.46 2.65 3.52
N GLN A 172 -8.71 2.25 3.79
CA GLN A 172 -9.03 1.18 4.74
C GLN A 172 -8.45 -0.17 4.30
N GLU A 173 -8.63 -0.57 3.04
CA GLU A 173 -8.04 -1.80 2.48
C GLU A 173 -6.50 -1.79 2.60
N LEU A 174 -5.86 -0.66 2.29
CA LEU A 174 -4.42 -0.49 2.45
C LEU A 174 -3.99 -0.59 3.91
N VAL A 175 -4.76 0.00 4.83
CA VAL A 175 -4.50 -0.10 6.28
C VAL A 175 -4.68 -1.52 6.78
N GLU A 176 -5.70 -2.25 6.33
CA GLU A 176 -5.93 -3.65 6.68
C GLU A 176 -4.83 -4.56 6.13
N LEU A 177 -4.45 -4.38 4.87
CA LEU A 177 -3.37 -5.13 4.24
C LEU A 177 -2.04 -4.83 4.95
N ARG A 178 -1.77 -3.55 5.24
CA ARG A 178 -0.64 -3.11 6.06
C ARG A 178 -0.71 -3.73 7.45
N ARG A 179 -1.87 -3.77 8.12
CA ARG A 179 -2.06 -4.35 9.46
C ARG A 179 -1.95 -5.87 9.47
N GLY A 180 -2.35 -6.56 8.41
CA GLY A 180 -2.16 -8.01 8.26
C GLY A 180 -0.68 -8.35 8.16
N VAL A 181 0.03 -7.63 7.28
CA VAL A 181 1.48 -7.81 7.10
C VAL A 181 2.26 -7.36 8.34
N LEU A 182 1.96 -6.19 8.92
CA LEU A 182 2.53 -5.73 10.20
C LEU A 182 2.13 -6.64 11.36
N GLY A 183 0.93 -7.20 11.38
CA GLY A 183 0.49 -8.11 12.43
C GLY A 183 1.29 -9.41 12.43
N GLY A 184 1.63 -9.92 11.24
CA GLY A 184 2.59 -11.01 11.08
C GLY A 184 3.99 -10.61 11.52
N VAL A 185 4.53 -9.53 10.96
CA VAL A 185 5.92 -9.08 11.19
C VAL A 185 6.17 -8.53 12.60
N ALA A 186 5.16 -7.93 13.26
CA ALA A 186 5.28 -7.40 14.63
C ALA A 186 5.05 -8.47 15.70
N ARG A 187 4.29 -9.55 15.40
CA ARG A 187 4.26 -10.76 16.25
C ARG A 187 5.58 -11.52 16.19
N MET A 188 6.29 -11.40 15.06
CA MET A 188 7.64 -11.94 14.90
C MET A 188 8.62 -11.11 15.74
N GLY A 189 8.84 -11.57 16.98
CA GLY A 189 9.86 -10.99 17.86
C GLY A 189 11.27 -11.23 17.31
N ARG A 190 12.31 -10.79 18.05
CA ARG A 190 13.73 -11.07 17.70
C ARG A 190 14.04 -12.57 17.49
N GLY A 191 13.17 -13.47 17.97
CA GLY A 191 13.26 -14.92 17.78
C GLY A 191 12.92 -15.38 16.36
N ASP A 192 11.92 -14.76 15.73
CA ASP A 192 11.33 -15.16 14.45
C ASP A 192 12.03 -14.48 13.26
N LYS A 193 13.35 -14.51 13.30
CA LYS A 193 14.21 -14.02 12.21
C LYS A 193 14.04 -14.88 10.96
N ILE A 194 13.85 -14.24 9.81
CA ILE A 194 13.91 -14.92 8.52
C ILE A 194 15.34 -14.98 8.00
N ARG A 195 16.16 -13.97 8.29
CA ARG A 195 17.55 -13.87 7.84
C ARG A 195 18.50 -13.44 8.93
N THR A 196 19.75 -13.91 8.84
CA THR A 196 20.86 -13.45 9.68
C THR A 196 22.06 -13.06 8.85
N TYR A 197 22.47 -11.81 8.96
CA TYR A 197 23.71 -11.26 8.42
C TYR A 197 24.77 -11.30 9.53
N ASN A 198 25.82 -12.10 9.34
CA ASN A 198 26.91 -12.24 10.30
C ASN A 198 28.18 -11.64 9.71
N TYR A 199 28.62 -10.51 10.27
CA TYR A 199 29.81 -9.79 9.80
C TYR A 199 31.11 -10.52 10.17
N GLY A 200 31.17 -11.14 11.36
CA GLY A 200 32.37 -11.85 11.80
C GLY A 200 32.71 -13.08 10.94
N GLN A 201 31.70 -13.71 10.34
CA GLN A 201 31.84 -14.88 9.46
C GLN A 201 31.63 -14.54 7.98
N SER A 202 31.43 -13.26 7.63
CA SER A 202 31.09 -12.77 6.28
C SER A 202 30.07 -13.66 5.55
N ARG A 203 28.91 -13.90 6.20
CA ARG A 203 27.84 -14.73 5.63
C ARG A 203 26.44 -14.19 5.88
N CYS A 204 25.52 -14.55 5.00
CA CYS A 204 24.08 -14.40 5.18
C CYS A 204 23.45 -15.80 5.20
N THR A 205 22.58 -16.06 6.17
CA THR A 205 21.76 -17.28 6.24
C THR A 205 20.30 -16.92 6.23
N ASP A 206 19.51 -17.51 5.32
CA ASP A 206 18.06 -17.49 5.37
C ASP A 206 17.56 -18.75 6.07
N HIS A 207 16.80 -18.58 7.16
CA HIS A 207 16.36 -19.68 8.03
C HIS A 207 15.12 -20.40 7.50
N ARG A 208 14.43 -19.85 6.49
CA ARG A 208 13.24 -20.48 5.90
C ARG A 208 13.66 -21.56 4.92
N SER A 209 14.48 -21.18 3.94
CA SER A 209 15.03 -22.11 2.93
C SER A 209 16.27 -22.86 3.43
N GLY A 210 16.93 -22.39 4.50
CA GLY A 210 18.14 -22.99 5.06
C GLY A 210 19.42 -22.62 4.31
N ILE A 211 19.35 -21.83 3.24
CA ILE A 211 20.52 -21.46 2.45
C ILE A 211 21.47 -20.54 3.24
N THR A 212 22.77 -20.78 3.08
CA THR A 212 23.83 -19.92 3.59
C THR A 212 24.73 -19.49 2.44
N VAL A 213 24.90 -18.18 2.27
CA VAL A 213 25.76 -17.59 1.25
C VAL A 213 26.87 -16.80 1.94
N HIS A 214 28.11 -17.03 1.50
CA HIS A 214 29.29 -16.29 1.95
C HIS A 214 29.53 -15.07 1.07
N ASN A 215 30.46 -14.19 1.47
CA ASN A 215 30.69 -12.89 0.82
C ASN A 215 29.55 -11.90 1.12
N LEU A 216 29.48 -11.48 2.38
CA LEU A 216 28.45 -10.56 2.85
C LEU A 216 28.47 -9.22 2.11
N ASP A 217 29.63 -8.75 1.67
CA ASP A 217 29.77 -7.47 0.99
C ASP A 217 29.04 -7.46 -0.36
N ASP A 218 29.12 -8.55 -1.13
CA ASP A 218 28.36 -8.71 -2.38
C ASP A 218 26.85 -8.68 -2.12
N ILE A 219 26.38 -9.35 -1.06
CA ILE A 219 24.96 -9.37 -0.68
C ILE A 219 24.48 -7.97 -0.31
N LEU A 220 25.23 -7.25 0.54
CA LEU A 220 24.90 -5.88 0.96
C LEU A 220 24.97 -4.88 -0.20
N GLY A 221 25.84 -5.15 -1.18
CA GLY A 221 25.94 -4.43 -2.45
C GLY A 221 24.79 -4.72 -3.42
N GLY A 222 23.87 -5.65 -3.11
CA GLY A 222 22.79 -6.04 -4.01
C GLY A 222 23.25 -6.91 -5.19
N GLY A 223 24.38 -7.60 -5.03
CA GLY A 223 25.00 -8.46 -6.03
C GLY A 223 24.34 -9.84 -6.19
N GLN A 224 25.08 -10.79 -6.76
CA GLN A 224 24.57 -12.11 -7.15
C GLN A 224 24.28 -13.02 -5.94
N GLY A 225 24.98 -12.81 -4.82
CA GLY A 225 24.72 -13.51 -3.57
C GLY A 225 23.32 -13.22 -3.03
N LEU A 226 22.82 -11.99 -3.23
CA LEU A 226 21.45 -11.64 -2.86
C LEU A 226 20.42 -12.33 -3.78
N ASP A 227 20.68 -12.39 -5.09
CA ASP A 227 19.83 -13.14 -6.04
C ASP A 227 19.70 -14.60 -5.61
N THR A 228 20.82 -15.23 -5.27
CA THR A 228 20.87 -16.64 -4.85
C THR A 228 20.00 -16.89 -3.62
N VAL A 229 20.03 -15.99 -2.64
CA VAL A 229 19.19 -16.09 -1.44
C VAL A 229 17.71 -15.91 -1.80
N MET A 230 17.37 -14.87 -2.58
CA MET A 230 16.00 -14.60 -3.02
C MET A 230 15.40 -15.78 -3.80
N ASP A 231 16.17 -16.34 -4.72
CA ASP A 231 15.76 -17.45 -5.57
C ASP A 231 15.49 -18.71 -4.76
N SER A 232 16.37 -19.02 -3.79
CA SER A 232 16.17 -20.14 -2.84
C SER A 232 14.89 -19.98 -2.01
N VAL A 233 14.61 -18.77 -1.53
CA VAL A 233 13.40 -18.48 -0.78
C VAL A 233 12.15 -18.57 -1.66
N ARG A 234 12.24 -18.13 -2.92
CA ARG A 234 11.12 -18.23 -3.86
C ARG A 234 10.72 -19.69 -4.12
N THR A 235 11.68 -20.58 -4.31
CA THR A 235 11.42 -22.02 -4.42
C THR A 235 10.75 -22.56 -3.15
N TRP A 236 11.29 -22.20 -1.97
CA TRP A 236 10.68 -22.60 -0.70
C TRP A 236 9.23 -22.10 -0.54
N LEU A 237 8.93 -20.86 -0.96
CA LEU A 237 7.56 -20.33 -0.94
C LEU A 237 6.63 -21.13 -1.86
N ALA A 238 7.08 -21.43 -3.08
CA ALA A 238 6.29 -22.24 -4.01
C ALA A 238 5.98 -23.63 -3.44
N ASP A 239 6.95 -24.28 -2.78
CA ASP A 239 6.75 -25.57 -2.13
C ASP A 239 5.71 -25.48 -0.99
N GLN A 240 5.73 -24.40 -0.21
CA GLN A 240 4.74 -24.15 0.85
C GLN A 240 3.33 -23.91 0.27
N GLU A 241 3.22 -23.13 -0.80
CA GLU A 241 1.95 -22.86 -1.49
C GLU A 241 1.35 -24.17 -2.05
N ILE A 242 2.15 -25.02 -2.70
CA ILE A 242 1.72 -26.33 -3.20
C ILE A 242 1.24 -27.24 -2.06
N ALA A 243 1.98 -27.26 -0.94
CA ALA A 243 1.60 -28.05 0.23
C ALA A 243 0.25 -27.58 0.82
N ALA A 244 0.05 -26.27 0.94
CA ALA A 244 -1.20 -25.70 1.44
C ALA A 244 -2.41 -26.06 0.54
N MET A 245 -2.27 -25.92 -0.78
CA MET A 245 -3.33 -26.29 -1.73
C MET A 245 -3.65 -27.80 -1.70
N SER A 246 -2.65 -28.63 -1.40
CA SER A 246 -2.83 -30.08 -1.30
C SER A 246 -3.63 -30.46 -0.05
N ILE A 247 -3.46 -29.73 1.05
CA ILE A 247 -4.21 -29.91 2.30
C ILE A 247 -5.67 -29.48 2.12
N GLU A 248 -5.93 -28.33 1.49
CA GLU A 248 -7.30 -27.86 1.22
C GLU A 248 -8.09 -28.81 0.31
N LYS A 249 -7.44 -29.50 -0.63
CA LYS A 249 -8.09 -30.50 -1.48
C LYS A 249 -8.40 -31.82 -0.76
N SER A 250 -7.78 -32.05 0.39
CA SER A 250 -7.96 -33.27 1.20
C SER A 250 -8.95 -33.10 2.36
N ALA A 251 -9.42 -31.87 2.60
CA ALA A 251 -10.44 -31.52 3.59
C ALA A 251 -11.81 -31.34 2.93
#